data_AF-A0A1W2C2A9-F1
#
_entry.id   AF-A0A1W2C2A9-F1
#
_cell.length_a   1.000
_cell.length_b   1.000
_cell.length_c   1.000
_cell.angle_alpha   90.00
_cell.angle_beta   90.00
_cell.angle_gamma   90.00
#
_symmetry.space_group_name_H-M   'P 1'
#
loop_
_entity.id
_entity.type
_entity.pdbx_description
1 polymer ?
#
loop_
_entity_poly.entity_id
_entity_poly.type
_entity_poly.pdbx_seq_one_letter_code
_entity_poly.pdbx_strand_id
1 'polypeptide(L)'
;MKKFLVMVLAVMLICVGIISVSSADNNLFTYKKLDDGTIEITRVANTIKDEAIPPEIDGYKVTSIGSFAFSTCNNLNNVIIPDTVTVIRCNAFRSCKNLKSVTIPDSVTTIEEGAFPNCEKLAAFVISPDHPVYVFNNNMLIDKKEMTLLQYLGKKAEPYEVLWGIKRIGNGAFEFTKLNSIVIPNSVTSIGEYAFRYMNNLKEISIPDSVTVLGSEALFRTPSLTALRIPAGVTEIGSDCFGWCSKLKAMEVDPENPVYEMRGSLLVNKKENMVCYHLDVDAGSFEVPEGIESIQAAAFQNSIRVKEIIIPDAVKSIGNHAFTNCYAMTGIRLPNGLKTIESFTFQYCKALKSVTIPEGVTEIGICAFESCSALTEVIIPASVTNIDATAFTKCNRVVCKVVEGSYAQKFCEKNGIKFVIQ
;
A
#
# COMPACT_ATOMS: atom_id res chain seq x y z
N MET A 1 1.48 -19.15 -18.64
CA MET A 1 2.64 -18.24 -18.52
C MET A 1 2.64 -17.06 -19.51
N LYS A 2 1.50 -16.45 -19.85
CA LYS A 2 1.45 -15.17 -20.61
C LYS A 2 0.52 -14.10 -19.99
N LYS A 3 0.00 -14.31 -18.78
CA LYS A 3 -0.98 -13.40 -18.15
C LYS A 3 -0.67 -12.97 -16.70
N PHE A 4 0.46 -13.37 -16.11
CA PHE A 4 0.82 -12.95 -14.74
C PHE A 4 2.18 -12.25 -14.63
N LEU A 5 2.90 -12.08 -15.75
CA LEU A 5 4.02 -11.12 -15.88
C LEU A 5 3.51 -9.73 -16.32
N VAL A 6 2.29 -9.36 -15.94
CA VAL A 6 1.56 -8.15 -16.40
C VAL A 6 1.02 -7.34 -15.21
N MET A 7 1.58 -7.46 -13.99
CA MET A 7 1.09 -6.62 -12.87
C MET A 7 2.17 -6.05 -11.94
N VAL A 8 3.40 -6.54 -12.00
CA VAL A 8 4.58 -5.86 -11.41
C VAL A 8 5.59 -5.40 -12.50
N LEU A 9 5.21 -5.60 -13.77
CA LEU A 9 5.87 -5.05 -14.96
C LEU A 9 4.90 -4.23 -15.83
N ALA A 10 3.68 -3.94 -15.35
CA ALA A 10 2.64 -3.20 -16.09
C ALA A 10 2.44 -1.75 -15.62
N VAL A 11 3.51 -1.12 -15.12
CA VAL A 11 3.66 0.36 -15.18
C VAL A 11 4.70 0.75 -16.24
N MET A 12 5.21 -0.22 -17.03
CA MET A 12 5.92 0.04 -18.28
C MET A 12 5.26 -0.76 -19.42
N LEU A 13 4.78 -0.03 -20.42
CA LEU A 13 4.09 -0.48 -21.65
C LEU A 13 2.61 -0.92 -21.51
N ILE A 14 1.72 0.08 -21.59
CA ILE A 14 0.72 0.08 -22.67
C ILE A 14 1.21 1.09 -23.71
N CYS A 15 2.11 0.64 -24.58
CA CYS A 15 2.31 1.28 -25.88
C CYS A 15 1.20 0.80 -26.80
N VAL A 16 0.05 1.48 -26.77
CA VAL A 16 -0.74 1.64 -28.00
C VAL A 16 -0.19 2.89 -28.65
N GLY A 17 0.93 2.76 -29.39
CA GLY A 17 1.42 3.78 -30.32
C GLY A 17 1.60 5.21 -29.77
N ILE A 18 1.89 5.42 -28.48
CA ILE A 18 2.17 6.75 -27.96
C ILE A 18 3.66 7.02 -28.12
N ILE A 19 4.02 7.73 -29.19
CA ILE A 19 5.37 8.29 -29.36
C ILE A 19 5.54 9.35 -28.28
N SER A 20 6.26 9.04 -27.21
CA SER A 20 6.73 10.05 -26.26
C SER A 20 7.78 10.90 -26.94
N VAL A 21 7.55 12.20 -27.01
CA VAL A 21 8.48 13.16 -27.64
C VAL A 21 9.20 13.91 -26.52
N SER A 22 10.53 14.01 -26.61
CA SER A 22 11.32 14.94 -25.81
C SER A 22 11.34 16.31 -26.49
N SER A 23 11.04 17.37 -25.75
CA SER A 23 10.97 18.72 -26.30
C SER A 23 12.32 19.25 -26.80
N ALA A 24 12.28 20.15 -27.78
CA ALA A 24 13.47 20.87 -28.24
C ALA A 24 14.02 21.88 -27.20
N ASP A 25 13.22 22.19 -26.16
CA ASP A 25 13.59 23.04 -25.02
C ASP A 25 14.54 22.31 -24.05
N ASN A 26 15.81 22.20 -24.43
CA ASN A 26 16.90 21.65 -23.60
C ASN A 26 16.61 20.26 -22.97
N ASN A 27 15.71 19.46 -23.55
CA ASN A 27 15.22 18.18 -23.01
C ASN A 27 14.61 18.24 -21.60
N LEU A 28 14.09 19.40 -21.15
CA LEU A 28 13.49 19.51 -19.81
C LEU A 28 12.16 18.78 -19.69
N PHE A 29 11.35 18.75 -20.77
CA PHE A 29 10.01 18.18 -20.75
C PHE A 29 9.90 17.00 -21.73
N THR A 30 9.31 15.90 -21.26
CA THR A 30 8.82 14.81 -22.10
C THR A 30 7.29 14.82 -22.01
N TYR A 31 6.63 14.67 -23.15
CA TYR A 31 5.17 14.71 -23.21
C TYR A 31 4.61 13.67 -24.18
N LYS A 32 3.30 13.48 -24.11
CA LYS A 32 2.50 12.75 -25.11
C LYS A 32 1.40 13.65 -25.63
N LYS A 33 1.02 13.46 -26.90
CA LYS A 33 -0.16 14.09 -27.49
C LYS A 33 -1.43 13.39 -27.02
N LEU A 34 -2.48 14.17 -26.82
CA LEU A 34 -3.83 13.73 -26.50
C LEU A 34 -4.71 13.79 -27.75
N ASP A 35 -5.86 13.09 -27.71
CA ASP A 35 -6.76 12.97 -28.86
C ASP A 35 -7.41 14.30 -29.26
N ASP A 36 -7.47 15.27 -28.35
CA ASP A 36 -7.97 16.63 -28.58
C ASP A 36 -6.92 17.58 -29.19
N GLY A 37 -5.73 17.06 -29.50
CA GLY A 37 -4.63 17.82 -30.12
C GLY A 37 -3.76 18.60 -29.12
N THR A 38 -4.01 18.49 -27.82
CA THR A 38 -3.15 19.08 -26.78
C THR A 38 -2.13 18.07 -26.26
N ILE A 39 -1.36 18.42 -25.23
CA ILE A 39 -0.34 17.53 -24.64
C ILE A 39 -0.47 17.36 -23.13
N GLU A 40 -0.02 16.19 -22.67
CA GLU A 40 0.22 15.86 -21.27
C GLU A 40 1.73 15.73 -21.02
N ILE A 41 2.25 16.48 -20.05
CA ILE A 41 3.64 16.31 -19.59
C ILE A 41 3.72 14.98 -18.85
N THR A 42 4.60 14.09 -19.29
CA THR A 42 4.77 12.74 -18.71
C THR A 42 6.04 12.60 -17.89
N ARG A 43 7.03 13.47 -18.10
CA ARG A 43 8.26 13.51 -17.31
C ARG A 43 8.94 14.86 -17.43
N VAL A 44 9.50 15.32 -16.32
CA VAL A 44 10.31 16.53 -16.23
C VAL A 44 11.71 16.15 -15.74
N ALA A 45 12.73 16.75 -16.34
CA ALA A 45 14.12 16.54 -15.94
C ALA A 45 14.36 17.02 -14.49
N ASN A 46 15.09 16.24 -13.70
CA ASN A 46 15.37 16.58 -12.30
C ASN A 46 16.27 17.83 -12.12
N THR A 47 16.83 18.36 -13.21
CA THR A 47 17.58 19.61 -13.29
C THR A 47 16.68 20.84 -13.27
N ILE A 48 15.35 20.67 -13.42
CA ILE A 48 14.40 21.79 -13.40
C ILE A 48 14.52 22.58 -12.08
N LYS A 49 14.50 23.91 -12.21
CA LYS A 49 14.50 24.85 -11.09
C LYS A 49 13.14 25.53 -11.03
N ASP A 50 13.02 26.59 -10.24
CA ASP A 50 11.83 27.42 -10.15
C ASP A 50 11.53 28.06 -11.52
N GLU A 51 10.74 27.34 -12.33
CA GLU A 51 10.26 27.75 -13.64
C GLU A 51 8.75 27.60 -13.67
N ALA A 52 8.07 28.52 -14.36
CA ALA A 52 6.68 28.30 -14.73
C ALA A 52 6.63 27.16 -15.73
N ILE A 53 5.68 26.24 -15.56
CA ILE A 53 5.44 25.22 -16.58
C ILE A 53 4.98 25.96 -17.84
N PRO A 54 5.60 25.73 -19.01
CA PRO A 54 5.23 26.48 -20.21
C PRO A 54 3.78 26.13 -20.62
N PRO A 55 2.97 27.13 -21.05
CA PRO A 55 1.60 26.88 -21.51
C PRO A 55 1.55 26.10 -22.84
N GLU A 56 2.68 26.03 -23.55
CA GLU A 56 2.83 25.39 -24.85
C GLU A 56 4.23 24.78 -24.98
N ILE A 57 4.36 23.58 -25.55
CA ILE A 57 5.64 22.91 -25.84
C ILE A 57 5.59 22.43 -27.29
N ASP A 58 6.62 22.74 -28.08
CA ASP A 58 6.73 22.36 -29.51
C ASP A 58 5.49 22.69 -30.37
N GLY A 59 4.77 23.78 -30.08
CA GLY A 59 3.56 24.13 -30.82
C GLY A 59 2.25 23.59 -30.21
N TYR A 60 2.31 22.79 -29.14
CA TYR A 60 1.15 22.13 -28.54
C TYR A 60 0.83 22.68 -27.16
N LYS A 61 -0.44 23.04 -26.94
CA LYS A 61 -0.95 23.52 -25.66
C LYS A 61 -0.80 22.46 -24.57
N VAL A 62 -0.23 22.84 -23.42
CA VAL A 62 -0.11 21.96 -22.25
C VAL A 62 -1.41 22.00 -21.46
N THR A 63 -2.15 20.89 -21.41
CA THR A 63 -3.43 20.82 -20.67
C THR A 63 -3.42 19.84 -19.50
N SER A 64 -2.40 18.99 -19.38
CA SER A 64 -2.34 17.99 -18.31
C SER A 64 -0.92 17.81 -17.78
N ILE A 65 -0.80 17.63 -16.47
CA ILE A 65 0.40 17.15 -15.79
C ILE A 65 0.17 15.68 -15.43
N GLY A 66 0.84 14.79 -16.15
CA GLY A 66 0.69 13.35 -16.03
C GLY A 66 1.21 12.76 -14.73
N SER A 67 0.85 11.51 -14.47
CA SER A 67 1.27 10.80 -13.26
C SER A 67 2.78 10.71 -13.19
N PHE A 68 3.34 10.99 -12.00
CA PHE A 68 4.78 11.03 -11.74
C PHE A 68 5.60 12.04 -12.58
N ALA A 69 4.96 12.95 -13.32
CA ALA A 69 5.66 13.85 -14.25
C ALA A 69 6.80 14.66 -13.60
N PHE A 70 6.55 15.22 -12.41
CA PHE A 70 7.54 15.96 -11.61
C PHE A 70 8.13 15.11 -10.47
N SER A 71 7.89 13.80 -10.43
CA SER A 71 8.32 13.00 -9.29
C SER A 71 9.82 13.12 -9.07
N THR A 72 10.22 13.35 -7.82
CA THR A 72 11.62 13.54 -7.38
C THR A 72 12.34 14.78 -7.94
N CYS A 73 11.62 15.78 -8.46
CA CYS A 73 12.21 17.07 -8.87
C CYS A 73 12.67 17.88 -7.64
N ASN A 74 13.77 17.46 -7.00
CA ASN A 74 14.26 18.01 -5.75
C ASN A 74 14.98 19.36 -5.91
N ASN A 75 15.20 19.84 -7.13
CA ASN A 75 15.73 21.19 -7.37
C ASN A 75 14.62 22.26 -7.46
N LEU A 76 13.37 21.81 -7.54
CA LEU A 76 12.18 22.65 -7.66
C LEU A 76 11.74 23.14 -6.27
N ASN A 77 11.74 24.45 -6.05
CA ASN A 77 11.23 25.05 -4.81
C ASN A 77 9.82 25.60 -4.97
N ASN A 78 9.45 26.05 -6.17
CA ASN A 78 8.12 26.60 -6.43
C ASN A 78 7.65 26.18 -7.82
N VAL A 79 6.34 26.00 -7.99
CA VAL A 79 5.73 25.68 -9.29
C VAL A 79 4.60 26.65 -9.57
N ILE A 80 4.59 27.20 -10.77
CA ILE A 80 3.46 27.96 -11.31
C ILE A 80 2.85 27.12 -12.42
N ILE A 81 1.62 26.67 -12.21
CA ILE A 81 0.85 25.94 -13.22
C ILE A 81 0.18 26.97 -14.13
N PRO A 82 0.34 26.89 -15.46
CA PRO A 82 -0.24 27.86 -16.39
C PRO A 82 -1.75 27.65 -16.58
N ASP A 83 -2.45 28.70 -16.99
CA ASP A 83 -3.92 28.71 -17.20
C ASP A 83 -4.40 27.76 -18.32
N THR A 84 -3.48 27.11 -19.01
CA THR A 84 -3.79 26.09 -20.01
C THR A 84 -4.06 24.72 -19.40
N VAL A 85 -3.54 24.45 -18.20
CA VAL A 85 -3.62 23.14 -17.53
C VAL A 85 -4.96 22.97 -16.84
N THR A 86 -5.65 21.87 -17.13
CA THR A 86 -6.93 21.52 -16.53
C THR A 86 -6.85 20.32 -15.57
N VAL A 87 -5.82 19.49 -15.71
CA VAL A 87 -5.66 18.24 -14.94
C VAL A 87 -4.27 18.11 -14.33
N ILE A 88 -4.22 17.77 -13.04
CA ILE A 88 -3.02 17.31 -12.32
C ILE A 88 -3.27 15.87 -11.87
N ARG A 89 -2.49 14.92 -12.40
CA ARG A 89 -2.70 13.50 -12.13
C ARG A 89 -2.04 13.01 -10.83
N CYS A 90 -2.42 11.79 -10.43
CA CYS A 90 -1.95 11.12 -9.23
C CYS A 90 -0.41 11.03 -9.24
N ASN A 91 0.20 11.29 -8.09
CA ASN A 91 1.65 11.31 -7.88
C ASN A 91 2.44 12.31 -8.75
N ALA A 92 1.80 13.26 -9.44
CA ALA A 92 2.47 14.21 -10.32
C ALA A 92 3.71 14.85 -9.68
N PHE A 93 3.62 15.30 -8.42
CA PHE A 93 4.72 15.95 -7.69
C PHE A 93 5.30 15.07 -6.57
N ARG A 94 5.13 13.75 -6.64
CA ARG A 94 5.56 12.84 -5.58
C ARG A 94 7.05 13.03 -5.24
N SER A 95 7.34 13.20 -3.95
CA SER A 95 8.70 13.31 -3.42
C SER A 95 9.50 14.51 -3.97
N CYS A 96 8.84 15.62 -4.33
CA CYS A 96 9.52 16.90 -4.56
C CYS A 96 9.90 17.54 -3.20
N LYS A 97 10.99 17.06 -2.59
CA LYS A 97 11.31 17.35 -1.18
C LYS A 97 11.62 18.81 -0.88
N ASN A 98 12.02 19.58 -1.89
CA ASN A 98 12.31 21.00 -1.74
C ASN A 98 11.18 21.93 -2.17
N LEU A 99 10.10 21.38 -2.75
CA LEU A 99 8.93 22.16 -3.15
C LEU A 99 8.30 22.82 -1.92
N LYS A 100 8.09 24.13 -1.98
CA LYS A 100 7.58 24.99 -0.90
C LYS A 100 6.18 25.50 -1.23
N SER A 101 5.93 25.82 -2.49
CA SER A 101 4.62 26.31 -2.94
C SER A 101 4.26 25.84 -4.34
N VAL A 102 2.95 25.72 -4.58
CA VAL A 102 2.36 25.43 -5.90
C VAL A 102 1.25 26.43 -6.17
N THR A 103 1.30 27.13 -7.31
CA THR A 103 0.22 28.00 -7.76
C THR A 103 -0.72 27.19 -8.65
N ILE A 104 -2.02 27.18 -8.32
CA ILE A 104 -3.06 26.45 -9.03
C ILE A 104 -4.02 27.48 -9.66
N PRO A 105 -4.08 27.59 -10.99
CA PRO A 105 -4.97 28.51 -11.69
C PRO A 105 -6.41 27.99 -11.77
N ASP A 106 -7.37 28.89 -12.02
CA ASP A 106 -8.81 28.59 -12.10
C ASP A 106 -9.18 27.58 -13.20
N SER A 107 -8.29 27.39 -14.19
CA SER A 107 -8.43 26.40 -15.25
C SER A 107 -8.28 24.96 -14.75
N VAL A 108 -7.64 24.73 -13.60
CA VAL A 108 -7.48 23.39 -13.01
C VAL A 108 -8.80 22.91 -12.43
N THR A 109 -9.45 22.03 -13.18
CA THR A 109 -10.72 21.42 -12.79
C THR A 109 -10.55 20.06 -12.12
N THR A 110 -9.35 19.47 -12.18
CA THR A 110 -9.09 18.14 -11.61
C THR A 110 -7.69 18.04 -11.02
N ILE A 111 -7.63 17.70 -9.74
CA ILE A 111 -6.43 17.26 -9.01
C ILE A 111 -6.75 15.85 -8.51
N GLU A 112 -6.14 14.84 -9.11
CA GLU A 112 -6.31 13.46 -8.66
C GLU A 112 -5.71 13.27 -7.26
N GLU A 113 -6.36 12.44 -6.43
CA GLU A 113 -5.94 12.16 -5.05
C GLU A 113 -4.49 11.64 -5.00
N GLY A 114 -3.70 12.11 -4.03
CA GLY A 114 -2.27 11.78 -3.96
C GLY A 114 -1.40 12.46 -5.02
N ALA A 115 -1.75 13.65 -5.52
CA ALA A 115 -0.90 14.41 -6.46
C ALA A 115 0.41 14.94 -5.83
N PHE A 116 0.44 15.21 -4.51
CA PHE A 116 1.56 15.85 -3.81
C PHE A 116 2.23 15.06 -2.65
N PRO A 117 2.27 13.71 -2.65
CA PRO A 117 2.77 12.95 -1.52
C PRO A 117 4.27 13.15 -1.32
N ASN A 118 4.70 13.12 -0.05
CA ASN A 118 6.11 13.25 0.35
C ASN A 118 6.80 14.56 -0.09
N CYS A 119 6.04 15.64 -0.29
CA CYS A 119 6.60 16.98 -0.48
C CYS A 119 6.93 17.62 0.89
N GLU A 120 8.01 17.17 1.53
CA GLU A 120 8.32 17.46 2.95
C GLU A 120 8.39 18.96 3.32
N LYS A 121 8.70 19.83 2.35
CA LYS A 121 8.78 21.29 2.55
C LYS A 121 7.57 22.06 2.05
N LEU A 122 6.60 21.41 1.40
CA LEU A 122 5.44 22.06 0.83
C LEU A 122 4.62 22.66 1.97
N ALA A 123 4.37 23.96 1.88
CA ALA A 123 3.75 24.75 2.94
C ALA A 123 2.58 25.60 2.45
N ALA A 124 2.43 25.77 1.13
CA ALA A 124 1.36 26.58 0.56
C ALA A 124 0.88 26.06 -0.79
N PHE A 125 -0.42 26.18 -1.02
CA PHE A 125 -0.98 26.27 -2.35
C PHE A 125 -1.49 27.70 -2.55
N VAL A 126 -1.10 28.33 -3.65
CA VAL A 126 -1.58 29.66 -4.04
C VAL A 126 -2.76 29.44 -4.97
N ILE A 127 -3.97 29.70 -4.46
CA ILE A 127 -5.24 29.47 -5.16
C ILE A 127 -6.09 30.74 -5.01
N SER A 128 -6.74 31.16 -6.09
CA SER A 128 -7.71 32.27 -6.03
C SER A 128 -8.81 31.97 -5.01
N PRO A 129 -9.27 32.94 -4.18
CA PRO A 129 -10.42 32.76 -3.31
C PRO A 129 -11.70 32.34 -4.06
N ASP A 130 -11.83 32.80 -5.32
CA ASP A 130 -12.97 32.53 -6.19
C ASP A 130 -12.76 31.32 -7.09
N HIS A 131 -11.65 30.58 -6.94
CA HIS A 131 -11.34 29.41 -7.75
C HIS A 131 -12.53 28.43 -7.76
N PRO A 132 -13.02 27.92 -8.90
CA PRO A 132 -14.29 27.22 -8.97
C PRO A 132 -14.32 25.91 -8.16
N VAL A 133 -13.23 25.15 -8.15
CA VAL A 133 -13.18 23.79 -7.58
C VAL A 133 -12.41 23.70 -6.26
N TYR A 134 -11.19 24.24 -6.20
CA TYR A 134 -10.29 24.06 -5.07
C TYR A 134 -10.24 25.27 -4.13
N VAL A 135 -9.90 25.00 -2.87
CA VAL A 135 -9.52 26.02 -1.89
C VAL A 135 -8.37 25.50 -1.05
N PHE A 136 -7.46 26.39 -0.67
CA PHE A 136 -6.43 26.10 0.32
C PHE A 136 -6.67 26.93 1.57
N ASN A 137 -7.01 26.28 2.68
CA ASN A 137 -7.28 26.95 3.94
C ASN A 137 -6.82 26.08 5.13
N ASN A 138 -6.27 26.69 6.17
CA ASN A 138 -5.83 25.99 7.39
C ASN A 138 -4.93 24.75 7.10
N ASN A 139 -4.00 24.90 6.14
CA ASN A 139 -3.12 23.85 5.63
C ASN A 139 -3.80 22.69 4.90
N MET A 140 -5.06 22.84 4.50
CA MET A 140 -5.84 21.84 3.78
C MET A 140 -6.09 22.28 2.35
N LEU A 141 -5.65 21.47 1.38
CA LEU A 141 -6.13 21.54 -0.01
C LEU A 141 -7.41 20.73 -0.11
N ILE A 142 -8.51 21.41 -0.44
CA ILE A 142 -9.86 20.84 -0.43
C ILE A 142 -10.46 20.94 -1.84
N ASP A 143 -11.04 19.84 -2.30
CA ASP A 143 -12.03 19.83 -3.38
C ASP A 143 -13.38 20.27 -2.81
N LYS A 144 -13.86 21.45 -3.18
CA LYS A 144 -15.13 22.02 -2.68
C LYS A 144 -16.35 21.33 -3.24
N LYS A 145 -16.23 20.70 -4.41
CA LYS A 145 -17.35 20.06 -5.09
C LYS A 145 -17.66 18.72 -4.41
N GLU A 146 -16.62 17.93 -4.16
CA GLU A 146 -16.74 16.61 -3.54
C GLU A 146 -16.58 16.65 -2.01
N MET A 147 -16.24 17.82 -1.45
CA MET A 147 -15.92 18.01 -0.03
C MET A 147 -14.83 17.05 0.45
N THR A 148 -13.79 16.89 -0.38
CA THR A 148 -12.69 15.94 -0.16
C THR A 148 -11.43 16.69 0.25
N LEU A 149 -10.81 16.27 1.35
CA LEU A 149 -9.47 16.70 1.70
C LEU A 149 -8.44 15.97 0.83
N LEU A 150 -7.76 16.68 -0.06
CA LEU A 150 -6.79 16.10 -1.00
C LEU A 150 -5.37 16.08 -0.47
N GLN A 151 -4.98 17.10 0.31
CA GLN A 151 -3.64 17.19 0.89
C GLN A 151 -3.66 18.04 2.16
N TYR A 152 -2.99 17.54 3.19
CA TYR A 152 -2.72 18.24 4.44
C TYR A 152 -1.25 18.61 4.55
N LEU A 153 -0.94 19.87 4.89
CA LEU A 153 0.43 20.40 4.99
C LEU A 153 0.88 20.77 6.42
N GLY A 154 0.02 20.59 7.42
CA GLY A 154 0.32 21.02 8.78
C GLY A 154 1.40 20.18 9.46
N LYS A 155 2.21 20.85 10.29
CA LYS A 155 3.41 20.27 10.93
C LYS A 155 3.29 20.13 12.46
N LYS A 156 2.20 20.63 13.05
CA LYS A 156 1.88 20.53 14.47
C LYS A 156 0.44 20.07 14.63
N ALA A 157 0.22 19.16 15.57
CA ALA A 157 -1.11 18.84 16.05
C ALA A 157 -1.54 19.98 16.97
N GLU A 158 -2.15 21.01 16.42
CA GLU A 158 -3.11 21.80 17.19
C GLU A 158 -4.45 21.07 17.11
N PRO A 159 -5.30 21.10 18.16
CA PRO A 159 -6.58 20.39 18.15
C PRO A 159 -7.38 20.81 16.91
N TYR A 160 -7.55 19.86 15.99
CA TYR A 160 -8.20 20.05 14.70
C TYR A 160 -9.71 20.07 14.89
N GLU A 161 -10.23 21.14 15.48
CA GLU A 161 -11.64 21.46 15.39
C GLU A 161 -11.84 22.28 14.11
N VAL A 162 -12.90 21.98 13.36
CA VAL A 162 -13.29 22.63 12.10
C VAL A 162 -12.63 22.07 10.83
N LEU A 163 -12.93 20.80 10.51
CA LEU A 163 -13.06 20.43 9.10
C LEU A 163 -14.40 20.99 8.61
N TRP A 164 -14.34 21.79 7.54
CA TRP A 164 -15.47 22.47 6.90
C TRP A 164 -16.45 21.48 6.26
N GLY A 165 -17.19 20.68 7.04
CA GLY A 165 -18.14 19.71 6.50
C GLY A 165 -17.52 18.66 5.56
N ILE A 166 -16.20 18.46 5.62
CA ILE A 166 -15.45 17.49 4.80
C ILE A 166 -16.12 16.13 4.94
N LYS A 167 -16.40 15.51 3.79
CA LYS A 167 -17.03 14.20 3.69
C LYS A 167 -16.03 13.08 3.49
N ARG A 168 -14.90 13.37 2.84
CA ARG A 168 -13.93 12.35 2.46
C ARG A 168 -12.52 12.82 2.78
N ILE A 169 -11.72 11.92 3.36
CA ILE A 169 -10.27 12.08 3.40
C ILE A 169 -9.75 11.34 2.18
N GLY A 170 -9.21 12.07 1.22
CA GLY A 170 -8.71 11.50 -0.03
C GLY A 170 -7.46 10.65 0.19
N ASN A 171 -7.10 9.91 -0.84
CA ASN A 171 -5.95 9.03 -0.82
C ASN A 171 -4.66 9.83 -0.57
N GLY A 172 -3.86 9.38 0.39
CA GLY A 172 -2.60 10.01 0.77
C GLY A 172 -2.70 11.40 1.41
N ALA A 173 -3.89 11.86 1.80
CA ALA A 173 -4.10 13.23 2.25
C ALA A 173 -3.20 13.65 3.43
N PHE A 174 -2.88 12.74 4.35
CA PHE A 174 -1.98 12.95 5.49
C PHE A 174 -0.66 12.18 5.38
N GLU A 175 -0.35 11.57 4.22
CA GLU A 175 0.84 10.76 4.04
C GLU A 175 2.11 11.55 4.39
N PHE A 176 3.03 10.96 5.16
CA PHE A 176 4.27 11.58 5.66
C PHE A 176 4.11 12.80 6.59
N THR A 177 2.89 13.15 7.02
CA THR A 177 2.70 14.26 7.96
C THR A 177 3.23 13.90 9.36
N LYS A 178 3.53 14.92 10.16
CA LYS A 178 4.25 14.78 11.45
C LYS A 178 3.33 14.92 12.67
N LEU A 179 2.01 14.90 12.46
CA LEU A 179 1.03 15.00 13.54
C LEU A 179 1.20 13.84 14.53
N ASN A 180 0.90 14.12 15.81
CA ASN A 180 0.99 13.14 16.89
C ASN A 180 -0.37 12.57 17.31
N SER A 181 -1.46 13.30 17.06
CA SER A 181 -2.84 12.90 17.32
C SER A 181 -3.73 13.53 16.25
N ILE A 182 -4.81 12.82 15.89
CA ILE A 182 -5.79 13.24 14.90
C ILE A 182 -7.18 12.91 15.42
N VAL A 183 -8.10 13.88 15.35
CA VAL A 183 -9.54 13.65 15.57
C VAL A 183 -10.26 13.84 14.24
N ILE A 184 -10.84 12.77 13.72
CA ILE A 184 -11.64 12.83 12.48
C ILE A 184 -13.06 13.24 12.87
N PRO A 185 -13.64 14.31 12.29
CA PRO A 185 -14.97 14.77 12.66
C PRO A 185 -16.08 13.93 12.01
N ASN A 186 -17.24 13.90 12.65
CA ASN A 186 -18.44 13.13 12.26
C ASN A 186 -19.01 13.47 10.87
N SER A 187 -18.51 14.49 10.18
CA SER A 187 -18.89 14.76 8.80
C SER A 187 -18.25 13.79 7.81
N VAL A 188 -17.10 13.18 8.17
CA VAL A 188 -16.32 12.29 7.31
C VAL A 188 -16.97 10.91 7.26
N THR A 189 -17.21 10.41 6.04
CA THR A 189 -17.84 9.12 5.78
C THR A 189 -16.88 8.08 5.21
N SER A 190 -15.72 8.49 4.68
CA SER A 190 -14.72 7.58 4.14
C SER A 190 -13.29 8.11 4.30
N ILE A 191 -12.36 7.19 4.54
CA ILE A 191 -10.92 7.43 4.59
C ILE A 191 -10.27 6.66 3.44
N GLY A 192 -9.61 7.38 2.55
CA GLY A 192 -9.00 6.85 1.34
C GLY A 192 -7.77 5.98 1.58
N GLU A 193 -7.28 5.39 0.50
CA GLU A 193 -6.07 4.57 0.49
C GLU A 193 -4.85 5.37 0.93
N TYR A 194 -3.93 4.73 1.66
CA TYR A 194 -2.68 5.33 2.13
C TYR A 194 -2.83 6.70 2.84
N ALA A 195 -4.04 7.06 3.30
CA ALA A 195 -4.37 8.39 3.80
C ALA A 195 -3.45 8.87 4.92
N PHE A 196 -3.08 8.01 5.86
CA PHE A 196 -2.18 8.27 6.99
C PHE A 196 -0.88 7.44 6.90
N ARG A 197 -0.52 7.00 5.70
CA ARG A 197 0.65 6.15 5.50
C ARG A 197 1.94 6.90 5.89
N TYR A 198 2.90 6.18 6.48
CA TYR A 198 4.19 6.75 6.95
C TYR A 198 4.07 7.87 8.01
N MET A 199 2.97 7.97 8.74
CA MET A 199 2.84 8.92 9.86
C MET A 199 3.62 8.45 11.10
N ASN A 200 4.95 8.60 11.04
CA ASN A 200 5.88 8.09 12.05
C ASN A 200 5.67 8.64 13.47
N ASN A 201 4.96 9.75 13.63
CA ASN A 201 4.71 10.39 14.92
C ASN A 201 3.29 10.18 15.46
N LEU A 202 2.36 9.68 14.64
CA LEU A 202 0.95 9.54 15.02
C LEU A 202 0.83 8.46 16.10
N LYS A 203 0.37 8.86 17.28
CA LYS A 203 0.16 7.99 18.45
C LYS A 203 -1.29 7.60 18.65
N GLU A 204 -2.19 8.49 18.24
CA GLU A 204 -3.63 8.35 18.45
C GLU A 204 -4.39 8.89 17.24
N ILE A 205 -5.44 8.18 16.84
CA ILE A 205 -6.40 8.65 15.85
C ILE A 205 -7.80 8.28 16.32
N SER A 206 -8.68 9.28 16.38
CA SER A 206 -10.10 9.08 16.67
C SER A 206 -10.87 9.02 15.35
N ILE A 207 -11.53 7.88 15.10
CA ILE A 207 -12.35 7.62 13.91
C ILE A 207 -13.83 7.62 14.35
N PRO A 208 -14.69 8.48 13.78
CA PRO A 208 -16.07 8.62 14.19
C PRO A 208 -16.97 7.54 13.56
N ASP A 209 -18.14 7.31 14.16
CA ASP A 209 -19.13 6.32 13.69
C ASP A 209 -19.70 6.62 12.30
N SER A 210 -19.50 7.83 11.77
CA SER A 210 -19.89 8.17 10.40
C SER A 210 -19.00 7.52 9.33
N VAL A 211 -17.77 7.11 9.68
CA VAL A 211 -16.83 6.51 8.73
C VAL A 211 -17.24 5.08 8.43
N THR A 212 -17.41 4.79 7.14
CA THR A 212 -17.82 3.47 6.62
C THR A 212 -16.67 2.69 6.00
N VAL A 213 -15.65 3.38 5.49
CA VAL A 213 -14.52 2.79 4.77
C VAL A 213 -13.19 3.29 5.34
N LEU A 214 -12.29 2.34 5.63
CA LEU A 214 -10.85 2.57 5.82
C LEU A 214 -10.10 1.95 4.64
N GLY A 215 -9.55 2.78 3.76
CA GLY A 215 -8.92 2.32 2.52
C GLY A 215 -7.68 1.43 2.72
N SER A 216 -7.25 0.79 1.64
CA SER A 216 -6.04 -0.04 1.63
C SER A 216 -4.82 0.76 2.07
N GLU A 217 -3.97 0.16 2.90
CA GLU A 217 -2.78 0.81 3.48
C GLU A 217 -3.04 2.13 4.23
N ALA A 218 -4.30 2.46 4.62
CA ALA A 218 -4.64 3.78 5.15
C ALA A 218 -3.81 4.18 6.39
N LEU A 219 -3.47 3.24 7.27
CA LEU A 219 -2.59 3.45 8.43
C LEU A 219 -1.26 2.69 8.29
N PHE A 220 -0.88 2.26 7.08
CA PHE A 220 0.33 1.48 6.86
C PHE A 220 1.60 2.24 7.26
N ARG A 221 2.51 1.56 7.93
CA ARG A 221 3.75 2.14 8.48
C ARG A 221 3.48 3.36 9.35
N THR A 222 2.56 3.20 10.30
CA THR A 222 2.33 4.14 11.39
C THR A 222 2.89 3.57 12.70
N PRO A 223 4.25 3.48 12.84
CA PRO A 223 4.89 2.72 13.91
C PRO A 223 4.73 3.32 15.31
N SER A 224 4.16 4.52 15.43
CA SER A 224 3.92 5.18 16.72
C SER A 224 2.52 4.96 17.26
N LEU A 225 1.57 4.48 16.45
CA LEU A 225 0.19 4.26 16.84
C LEU A 225 0.14 3.14 17.88
N THR A 226 -0.44 3.41 19.05
CA THR A 226 -0.45 2.45 20.17
C THR A 226 -1.78 1.74 20.37
N ALA A 227 -2.87 2.44 20.10
CA ALA A 227 -4.23 1.96 20.23
C ALA A 227 -5.10 2.45 19.08
N LEU A 228 -6.15 1.70 18.76
CA LEU A 228 -7.13 2.07 17.75
C LEU A 228 -8.51 1.54 18.12
N ARG A 229 -9.54 2.34 17.91
CA ARG A 229 -10.94 1.90 17.95
C ARG A 229 -11.51 1.83 16.55
N ILE A 230 -12.11 0.70 16.18
CA ILE A 230 -12.91 0.53 14.96
C ILE A 230 -14.37 0.84 15.33
N PRO A 231 -14.96 1.95 14.85
CA PRO A 231 -16.32 2.35 15.23
C PRO A 231 -17.40 1.51 14.54
N ALA A 232 -18.66 1.62 15.00
CA ALA A 232 -19.77 0.82 14.48
C ALA A 232 -20.03 1.00 12.98
N GLY A 233 -19.75 2.20 12.45
CA GLY A 233 -19.97 2.53 11.05
C GLY A 233 -19.04 1.84 10.07
N VAL A 234 -17.84 1.40 10.49
CA VAL A 234 -16.84 0.83 9.57
C VAL A 234 -17.31 -0.53 9.06
N THR A 235 -17.64 -0.59 7.78
CA THR A 235 -18.05 -1.82 7.09
C THR A 235 -17.02 -2.33 6.09
N GLU A 236 -15.96 -1.55 5.83
CA GLU A 236 -14.87 -1.95 4.94
C GLU A 236 -13.51 -1.49 5.50
N ILE A 237 -12.58 -2.42 5.58
CA ILE A 237 -11.17 -2.21 5.90
C ILE A 237 -10.34 -2.82 4.77
N GLY A 238 -9.65 -1.97 4.03
CA GLY A 238 -8.82 -2.35 2.90
C GLY A 238 -7.59 -3.16 3.29
N SER A 239 -6.96 -3.75 2.29
CA SER A 239 -5.78 -4.61 2.48
C SER A 239 -4.63 -3.87 3.15
N ASP A 240 -3.93 -4.55 4.05
CA ASP A 240 -2.72 -4.05 4.74
C ASP A 240 -2.91 -2.68 5.44
N CYS A 241 -4.15 -2.34 5.82
CA CYS A 241 -4.50 -1.06 6.45
C CYS A 241 -3.64 -0.76 7.68
N PHE A 242 -3.32 -1.78 8.48
CA PHE A 242 -2.53 -1.66 9.72
C PHE A 242 -1.11 -2.25 9.60
N GLY A 243 -0.64 -2.51 8.38
CA GLY A 243 0.69 -3.07 8.14
C GLY A 243 1.79 -2.25 8.77
N TRP A 244 2.79 -2.90 9.37
CA TRP A 244 3.93 -2.25 10.03
C TRP A 244 3.58 -1.25 11.15
N CYS A 245 2.38 -1.30 11.72
CA CYS A 245 2.03 -0.58 12.95
C CYS A 245 2.66 -1.24 14.19
N SER A 246 3.99 -1.22 14.31
CA SER A 246 4.74 -2.06 15.25
C SER A 246 4.48 -1.81 16.75
N LYS A 247 3.94 -0.63 17.12
CA LYS A 247 3.53 -0.29 18.48
C LYS A 247 2.03 -0.45 18.73
N LEU A 248 1.23 -0.82 17.72
CA LEU A 248 -0.19 -1.05 17.90
C LEU A 248 -0.36 -2.35 18.69
N LYS A 249 -0.67 -2.21 19.97
CA LYS A 249 -0.80 -3.33 20.93
C LYS A 249 -2.19 -3.41 21.55
N ALA A 250 -3.05 -2.43 21.29
CA ALA A 250 -4.44 -2.43 21.69
C ALA A 250 -5.33 -2.11 20.48
N MET A 251 -6.38 -2.89 20.28
CA MET A 251 -7.43 -2.59 19.32
C MET A 251 -8.78 -2.95 19.95
N GLU A 252 -9.72 -2.05 19.80
CA GLU A 252 -11.11 -2.26 20.19
C GLU A 252 -11.98 -2.15 18.94
N VAL A 253 -12.99 -3.00 18.86
CA VAL A 253 -14.05 -2.87 17.85
C VAL A 253 -15.33 -2.56 18.60
N ASP A 254 -16.09 -1.58 18.12
CA ASP A 254 -17.41 -1.26 18.64
C ASP A 254 -18.28 -2.53 18.69
N PRO A 255 -18.91 -2.87 19.83
CA PRO A 255 -19.78 -4.04 19.94
C PRO A 255 -20.91 -4.07 18.91
N GLU A 256 -21.37 -2.90 18.46
CA GLU A 256 -22.43 -2.76 17.45
C GLU A 256 -21.90 -2.78 16.01
N ASN A 257 -20.58 -2.92 15.80
CA ASN A 257 -20.03 -3.02 14.45
C ASN A 257 -20.58 -4.27 13.74
N PRO A 258 -21.19 -4.14 12.54
CA PRO A 258 -21.86 -5.27 11.89
C PRO A 258 -20.91 -6.20 11.11
N VAL A 259 -19.65 -5.83 10.89
CA VAL A 259 -18.71 -6.55 10.00
C VAL A 259 -17.47 -7.06 10.73
N TYR A 260 -16.98 -6.31 11.72
CA TYR A 260 -15.74 -6.61 12.40
C TYR A 260 -15.98 -6.98 13.87
N GLU A 261 -15.05 -7.75 14.42
CA GLU A 261 -14.95 -8.03 15.85
C GLU A 261 -13.51 -8.36 16.23
N MET A 262 -13.19 -8.25 17.52
CA MET A 262 -11.95 -8.81 18.06
C MET A 262 -12.20 -10.25 18.52
N ARG A 263 -11.38 -11.19 18.03
CA ARG A 263 -11.25 -12.55 18.57
C ARG A 263 -9.86 -12.70 19.19
N GLY A 264 -9.75 -12.36 20.49
CA GLY A 264 -8.46 -12.26 21.15
C GLY A 264 -7.62 -11.13 20.54
N SER A 265 -6.43 -11.46 20.03
CA SER A 265 -5.52 -10.54 19.34
C SER A 265 -5.84 -10.33 17.85
N LEU A 266 -6.84 -11.02 17.32
CA LEU A 266 -7.20 -10.95 15.89
C LEU A 266 -8.35 -9.97 15.67
N LEU A 267 -8.15 -9.05 14.73
CA LEU A 267 -9.26 -8.37 14.06
C LEU A 267 -9.82 -9.31 12.99
N VAL A 268 -11.11 -9.62 13.09
CA VAL A 268 -11.80 -10.57 12.21
C VAL A 268 -12.94 -9.89 11.50
N ASN A 269 -13.04 -10.09 10.18
CA ASN A 269 -14.29 -9.86 9.44
C ASN A 269 -15.22 -11.05 9.70
N LYS A 270 -16.24 -10.86 10.55
CA LYS A 270 -17.17 -11.92 10.96
C LYS A 270 -18.18 -12.30 9.87
N LYS A 271 -18.36 -11.49 8.83
CA LYS A 271 -19.20 -11.85 7.67
C LYS A 271 -18.49 -12.82 6.74
N GLU A 272 -17.16 -12.70 6.63
CA GLU A 272 -16.32 -13.49 5.73
C GLU A 272 -15.51 -14.57 6.45
N ASN A 273 -15.64 -14.68 7.78
CA ASN A 273 -14.81 -15.56 8.62
C ASN A 273 -13.31 -15.37 8.33
N MET A 274 -12.88 -14.13 8.16
CA MET A 274 -11.53 -13.79 7.68
C MET A 274 -10.73 -13.07 8.77
N VAL A 275 -9.49 -13.49 8.98
CA VAL A 275 -8.53 -12.71 9.78
C VAL A 275 -8.02 -11.54 8.94
N CYS A 276 -8.29 -10.32 9.39
CA CYS A 276 -7.83 -9.09 8.73
C CYS A 276 -6.46 -8.63 9.26
N TYR A 277 -6.24 -8.78 10.56
CA TYR A 277 -5.02 -8.31 11.21
C TYR A 277 -4.77 -9.03 12.55
N HIS A 278 -3.51 -9.30 12.87
CA HIS A 278 -3.05 -9.81 14.16
C HIS A 278 -2.27 -8.73 14.92
N LEU A 279 -2.74 -8.40 16.11
CA LEU A 279 -1.97 -7.59 17.06
C LEU A 279 -0.79 -8.42 17.57
N ASP A 280 0.44 -7.94 17.39
CA ASP A 280 1.67 -8.61 17.85
C ASP A 280 1.82 -8.52 19.39
N VAL A 281 0.89 -9.14 20.12
CA VAL A 281 0.85 -9.24 21.58
C VAL A 281 1.13 -10.65 22.07
N ASP A 282 0.84 -11.66 21.24
CA ASP A 282 1.04 -13.08 21.56
C ASP A 282 2.50 -13.51 21.43
N ALA A 283 2.91 -14.46 22.28
CA ALA A 283 4.24 -15.05 22.26
C ALA A 283 4.16 -16.55 22.47
N GLY A 284 5.10 -17.30 21.87
CA GLY A 284 5.07 -18.77 21.93
C GLY A 284 4.18 -19.36 20.84
N SER A 285 3.36 -20.36 21.18
CA SER A 285 2.42 -20.97 20.24
C SER A 285 1.14 -20.15 20.16
N PHE A 286 0.64 -19.94 18.96
CA PHE A 286 -0.61 -19.24 18.67
C PHE A 286 -1.49 -20.11 17.79
N GLU A 287 -2.74 -20.34 18.21
CA GLU A 287 -3.73 -21.09 17.44
C GLU A 287 -4.74 -20.10 16.84
N VAL A 288 -4.89 -20.14 15.51
CA VAL A 288 -5.97 -19.39 14.84
C VAL A 288 -7.31 -20.00 15.30
N PRO A 289 -8.27 -19.19 15.78
CA PRO A 289 -9.54 -19.70 16.28
C PRO A 289 -10.31 -20.52 15.24
N GLU A 290 -11.07 -21.51 15.71
CA GLU A 290 -12.00 -22.27 14.87
C GLU A 290 -13.04 -21.38 14.18
N GLY A 291 -13.55 -21.85 13.04
CA GLY A 291 -14.52 -21.13 12.23
C GLY A 291 -13.94 -20.04 11.34
N ILE A 292 -12.62 -19.77 11.38
CA ILE A 292 -11.94 -18.94 10.39
C ILE A 292 -11.78 -19.74 9.07
N GLU A 293 -12.13 -19.09 7.96
CA GLU A 293 -12.07 -19.68 6.61
C GLU A 293 -10.95 -19.08 5.75
N SER A 294 -10.43 -17.90 6.10
CA SER A 294 -9.35 -17.26 5.34
C SER A 294 -8.49 -16.33 6.18
N ILE A 295 -7.24 -16.12 5.72
CA ILE A 295 -6.30 -15.15 6.29
C ILE A 295 -5.97 -14.12 5.21
N GLN A 296 -6.28 -12.85 5.47
CA GLN A 296 -6.06 -11.76 4.54
C GLN A 296 -4.57 -11.54 4.25
N ALA A 297 -4.27 -10.88 3.12
CA ALA A 297 -2.93 -10.42 2.83
C ALA A 297 -2.36 -9.58 3.98
N ALA A 298 -1.10 -9.83 4.32
CA ALA A 298 -0.37 -9.20 5.41
C ALA A 298 -0.98 -9.31 6.83
N ALA A 299 -1.97 -10.17 7.07
CA ALA A 299 -2.66 -10.23 8.36
C ALA A 299 -1.74 -10.49 9.58
N PHE A 300 -0.71 -11.32 9.44
CA PHE A 300 0.31 -11.58 10.48
C PHE A 300 1.65 -10.91 10.17
N GLN A 301 1.71 -9.98 9.20
CA GLN A 301 2.95 -9.34 8.81
C GLN A 301 3.61 -8.63 10.01
N ASN A 302 4.91 -8.88 10.23
CA ASN A 302 5.66 -8.42 11.40
C ASN A 302 5.08 -8.90 12.75
N SER A 303 4.45 -10.08 12.80
CA SER A 303 4.21 -10.79 14.07
C SER A 303 5.53 -11.38 14.57
N ILE A 304 6.32 -10.53 15.25
CA ILE A 304 7.72 -10.83 15.60
C ILE A 304 7.87 -11.60 16.91
N ARG A 305 6.77 -11.89 17.62
CA ARG A 305 6.79 -12.55 18.94
C ARG A 305 6.33 -14.01 18.92
N VAL A 306 5.44 -14.37 18.00
CA VAL A 306 4.92 -15.74 17.86
C VAL A 306 6.02 -16.68 17.34
N LYS A 307 6.15 -17.84 17.97
CA LYS A 307 7.15 -18.88 17.64
C LYS A 307 6.56 -20.03 16.84
N GLU A 308 5.28 -20.30 17.03
CA GLU A 308 4.55 -21.34 16.31
C GLU A 308 3.15 -20.82 16.00
N ILE A 309 2.68 -21.05 14.78
CA ILE A 309 1.32 -20.70 14.37
C ILE A 309 0.62 -21.97 13.90
N ILE A 310 -0.55 -22.23 14.47
CA ILE A 310 -1.37 -23.39 14.15
C ILE A 310 -2.63 -22.91 13.44
N ILE A 311 -2.78 -23.29 12.17
CA ILE A 311 -3.92 -22.87 11.34
C ILE A 311 -4.91 -24.05 11.21
N PRO A 312 -6.20 -23.89 11.56
CA PRO A 312 -7.19 -24.96 11.47
C PRO A 312 -7.54 -25.28 10.02
N ASP A 313 -7.93 -26.53 9.75
CA ASP A 313 -8.19 -27.04 8.39
C ASP A 313 -9.38 -26.38 7.69
N ALA A 314 -10.23 -25.66 8.44
CA ALA A 314 -11.29 -24.83 7.90
C ALA A 314 -10.77 -23.66 7.03
N VAL A 315 -9.51 -23.25 7.22
CA VAL A 315 -8.88 -22.18 6.43
C VAL A 315 -8.56 -22.67 5.02
N LYS A 316 -9.19 -22.04 4.03
CA LYS A 316 -9.12 -22.37 2.60
C LYS A 316 -8.09 -21.55 1.84
N SER A 317 -7.77 -20.35 2.32
CA SER A 317 -6.85 -19.42 1.65
C SER A 317 -6.04 -18.57 2.62
N ILE A 318 -4.80 -18.29 2.23
CA ILE A 318 -3.84 -17.42 2.94
C ILE A 318 -3.29 -16.42 1.92
N GLY A 319 -3.50 -15.12 2.16
CA GLY A 319 -3.11 -14.08 1.22
C GLY A 319 -1.60 -13.83 1.10
N ASN A 320 -1.24 -13.02 0.10
CA ASN A 320 0.13 -12.54 -0.10
C ASN A 320 0.67 -11.87 1.17
N HIS A 321 1.97 -12.02 1.43
CA HIS A 321 2.65 -11.43 2.59
C HIS A 321 2.10 -11.82 3.98
N ALA A 322 1.18 -12.77 4.10
CA ALA A 322 0.45 -13.04 5.35
C ALA A 322 1.37 -13.20 6.57
N PHE A 323 2.53 -13.85 6.42
CA PHE A 323 3.51 -14.05 7.49
C PHE A 323 4.88 -13.42 7.17
N THR A 324 4.95 -12.42 6.28
CA THR A 324 6.22 -11.74 6.00
C THR A 324 6.80 -11.13 7.30
N ASN A 325 8.11 -11.28 7.51
CA ASN A 325 8.85 -10.77 8.67
C ASN A 325 8.42 -11.33 10.05
N CYS A 326 7.83 -12.53 10.10
CA CYS A 326 7.62 -13.24 11.37
C CYS A 326 8.96 -13.79 11.91
N TYR A 327 9.83 -12.90 12.43
CA TYR A 327 11.23 -13.21 12.71
C TYR A 327 11.46 -14.25 13.82
N ALA A 328 10.52 -14.40 14.76
CA ALA A 328 10.60 -15.39 15.83
C ALA A 328 9.95 -16.74 15.48
N MET A 329 9.20 -16.81 14.38
CA MET A 329 8.43 -18.00 14.00
C MET A 329 9.38 -19.13 13.59
N THR A 330 9.38 -20.20 14.39
CA THR A 330 10.19 -21.40 14.18
C THR A 330 9.44 -22.52 13.47
N GLY A 331 8.11 -22.55 13.56
CA GLY A 331 7.25 -23.55 12.95
C GLY A 331 5.88 -22.98 12.59
N ILE A 332 5.21 -23.63 11.64
CA ILE A 332 3.85 -23.33 11.23
C ILE A 332 3.13 -24.60 10.79
N ARG A 333 1.89 -24.80 11.23
CA ARG A 333 0.99 -25.84 10.70
C ARG A 333 0.06 -25.21 9.69
N LEU A 334 0.24 -25.57 8.42
CA LEU A 334 -0.63 -25.16 7.32
C LEU A 334 -1.87 -26.05 7.25
N PRO A 335 -3.02 -25.50 6.83
CA PRO A 335 -4.27 -26.24 6.74
C PRO A 335 -4.32 -27.11 5.48
N ASN A 336 -4.97 -28.27 5.56
CA ASN A 336 -5.05 -29.22 4.44
C ASN A 336 -5.85 -28.71 3.21
N GLY A 337 -6.66 -27.66 3.37
CA GLY A 337 -7.53 -27.12 2.32
C GLY A 337 -6.85 -26.21 1.28
N LEU A 338 -5.57 -25.86 1.46
CA LEU A 338 -4.90 -24.87 0.61
C LEU A 338 -4.74 -25.32 -0.85
N LYS A 339 -4.81 -24.35 -1.76
CA LYS A 339 -4.52 -24.53 -3.20
C LYS A 339 -3.21 -23.90 -3.65
N THR A 340 -2.79 -22.86 -2.96
CA THR A 340 -1.61 -22.06 -3.29
C THR A 340 -0.87 -21.69 -2.01
N ILE A 341 0.46 -21.58 -2.12
CA ILE A 341 1.25 -20.74 -1.23
C ILE A 341 1.52 -19.46 -2.00
N GLU A 342 0.86 -18.38 -1.60
CA GLU A 342 0.90 -17.10 -2.28
C GLU A 342 2.30 -16.45 -2.27
N SER A 343 2.44 -15.35 -3.01
CA SER A 343 3.72 -14.65 -3.11
C SER A 343 4.09 -14.01 -1.76
N PHE A 344 5.37 -14.09 -1.42
CA PHE A 344 5.97 -13.52 -0.21
C PHE A 344 5.38 -14.02 1.13
N THR A 345 4.55 -15.07 1.13
CA THR A 345 3.80 -15.51 2.33
C THR A 345 4.70 -15.70 3.56
N PHE A 346 5.89 -16.28 3.42
CA PHE A 346 6.87 -16.49 4.51
C PHE A 346 8.17 -15.70 4.32
N GLN A 347 8.16 -14.65 3.49
CA GLN A 347 9.34 -13.85 3.22
C GLN A 347 9.98 -13.35 4.53
N TYR A 348 11.29 -13.52 4.67
CA TYR A 348 12.07 -13.14 5.85
C TYR A 348 11.66 -13.79 7.18
N CYS A 349 10.99 -14.94 7.17
CA CYS A 349 10.81 -15.77 8.37
C CYS A 349 12.14 -16.43 8.76
N LYS A 350 13.07 -15.64 9.33
CA LYS A 350 14.48 -16.02 9.53
C LYS A 350 14.70 -17.15 10.54
N ALA A 351 13.74 -17.42 11.43
CA ALA A 351 13.80 -18.49 12.43
C ALA A 351 13.08 -19.78 12.00
N LEU A 352 12.33 -19.75 10.89
CA LEU A 352 11.51 -20.87 10.43
C LEU A 352 12.40 -22.04 10.03
N LYS A 353 12.21 -23.21 10.66
CA LYS A 353 13.12 -24.37 10.52
C LYS A 353 12.64 -25.37 9.49
N SER A 354 11.34 -25.66 9.50
CA SER A 354 10.72 -26.62 8.59
C SER A 354 9.30 -26.20 8.24
N VAL A 355 8.86 -26.60 7.05
CA VAL A 355 7.48 -26.45 6.58
C VAL A 355 7.04 -27.69 5.81
N THR A 356 5.84 -28.15 6.12
CA THR A 356 5.14 -29.16 5.31
C THR A 356 4.12 -28.45 4.42
N ILE A 357 4.31 -28.53 3.11
CA ILE A 357 3.34 -28.03 2.15
C ILE A 357 2.17 -29.04 2.09
N PRO A 358 0.92 -28.63 2.32
CA PRO A 358 -0.21 -29.54 2.32
C PRO A 358 -0.48 -30.18 0.96
N GLU A 359 -0.96 -31.41 0.96
CA GLU A 359 -1.48 -32.07 -0.24
C GLU A 359 -2.61 -31.23 -0.87
N GLY A 360 -2.63 -31.15 -2.19
CA GLY A 360 -3.60 -30.34 -2.94
C GLY A 360 -3.14 -28.91 -3.24
N VAL A 361 -2.04 -28.45 -2.65
CA VAL A 361 -1.35 -27.23 -3.11
C VAL A 361 -0.76 -27.50 -4.50
N THR A 362 -1.02 -26.60 -5.43
CA THR A 362 -0.58 -26.70 -6.83
C THR A 362 0.49 -25.69 -7.21
N GLU A 363 0.60 -24.59 -6.46
CA GLU A 363 1.49 -23.47 -6.77
C GLU A 363 2.20 -22.92 -5.52
N ILE A 364 3.49 -22.62 -5.66
CA ILE A 364 4.31 -21.87 -4.70
C ILE A 364 4.80 -20.58 -5.38
N GLY A 365 4.35 -19.43 -4.88
CA GLY A 365 4.49 -18.12 -5.51
C GLY A 365 5.87 -17.45 -5.38
N ILE A 366 5.95 -16.24 -5.94
CA ILE A 366 7.16 -15.40 -6.00
C ILE A 366 7.69 -15.15 -4.59
N CYS A 367 8.99 -15.38 -4.36
CA CYS A 367 9.67 -15.17 -3.08
C CYS A 367 8.94 -15.76 -1.85
N ALA A 368 8.12 -16.81 -2.00
CA ALA A 368 7.27 -17.34 -0.94
C ALA A 368 8.04 -17.64 0.37
N PHE A 369 9.28 -18.14 0.27
CA PHE A 369 10.19 -18.41 1.39
C PHE A 369 11.49 -17.61 1.29
N GLU A 370 11.54 -16.50 0.54
CA GLU A 370 12.80 -15.78 0.35
C GLU A 370 13.39 -15.35 1.71
N SER A 371 14.69 -15.59 1.88
CA SER A 371 15.45 -15.24 3.10
C SER A 371 14.99 -15.95 4.37
N CYS A 372 14.34 -17.13 4.27
CA CYS A 372 14.16 -18.06 5.38
C CYS A 372 15.49 -18.76 5.72
N SER A 373 16.44 -18.04 6.30
CA SER A 373 17.83 -18.50 6.49
C SER A 373 18.02 -19.69 7.43
N ALA A 374 17.04 -19.96 8.32
CA ALA A 374 17.05 -21.14 9.20
C ALA A 374 16.33 -22.35 8.61
N LEU A 375 15.71 -22.23 7.43
CA LEU A 375 14.91 -23.28 6.81
C LEU A 375 15.83 -24.40 6.34
N THR A 376 15.72 -25.56 6.99
CA THR A 376 16.52 -26.75 6.69
C THR A 376 15.72 -27.81 5.95
N GLU A 377 14.39 -27.82 6.10
CA GLU A 377 13.54 -28.85 5.50
C GLU A 377 12.25 -28.26 4.95
N VAL A 378 11.90 -28.63 3.72
CA VAL A 378 10.57 -28.35 3.14
C VAL A 378 10.04 -29.63 2.52
N ILE A 379 8.89 -30.10 2.99
CA ILE A 379 8.20 -31.26 2.42
C ILE A 379 7.26 -30.74 1.34
N ILE A 380 7.50 -31.13 0.08
CA ILE A 380 6.71 -30.68 -1.09
C ILE A 380 5.98 -31.90 -1.70
N PRO A 381 4.64 -31.89 -1.75
CA PRO A 381 3.85 -33.00 -2.27
C PRO A 381 3.85 -33.07 -3.80
N ALA A 382 3.41 -34.21 -4.34
CA ALA A 382 3.32 -34.42 -5.79
C ALA A 382 2.29 -33.51 -6.47
N SER A 383 1.33 -32.95 -5.72
CA SER A 383 0.31 -32.04 -6.23
C SER A 383 0.86 -30.70 -6.73
N VAL A 384 2.05 -30.30 -6.28
CA VAL A 384 2.67 -29.04 -6.71
C VAL A 384 3.12 -29.16 -8.16
N THR A 385 2.61 -28.28 -9.02
CA THR A 385 2.89 -28.25 -10.46
C THR A 385 3.50 -26.93 -10.93
N ASN A 386 3.57 -25.92 -10.05
CA ASN A 386 4.26 -24.67 -10.29
C ASN A 386 5.04 -24.20 -9.04
N ILE A 387 6.28 -23.76 -9.23
CA ILE A 387 7.12 -23.16 -8.18
C ILE A 387 7.88 -22.02 -8.84
N ASP A 388 7.71 -20.80 -8.34
CA ASP A 388 8.44 -19.64 -8.83
C ASP A 388 9.95 -19.78 -8.60
N ALA A 389 10.76 -19.34 -9.56
CA ALA A 389 12.23 -19.46 -9.50
C ALA A 389 12.83 -18.76 -8.28
N THR A 390 12.14 -17.75 -7.73
CA THR A 390 12.61 -17.00 -6.57
C THR A 390 12.11 -17.55 -5.23
N ALA A 391 11.23 -18.56 -5.22
CA ALA A 391 10.53 -19.06 -4.02
C ALA A 391 11.46 -19.37 -2.84
N PHE A 392 12.65 -19.94 -3.09
CA PHE A 392 13.64 -20.30 -2.06
C PHE A 392 14.93 -19.47 -2.13
N THR A 393 14.88 -18.26 -2.71
CA THR A 393 16.04 -17.37 -2.79
C THR A 393 16.60 -17.06 -1.40
N LYS A 394 17.92 -17.14 -1.22
CA LYS A 394 18.62 -16.96 0.07
C LYS A 394 18.23 -17.97 1.17
N CYS A 395 17.65 -19.11 0.81
CA CYS A 395 17.46 -20.27 1.72
C CYS A 395 18.68 -21.19 1.68
N ASN A 396 19.82 -20.73 2.20
CA ASN A 396 21.12 -21.39 1.98
C ASN A 396 21.27 -22.79 2.61
N ARG A 397 20.31 -23.23 3.43
CA ARG A 397 20.34 -24.49 4.19
C ARG A 397 19.23 -25.46 3.81
N VAL A 398 18.34 -25.07 2.90
CA VAL A 398 17.12 -25.85 2.62
C VAL A 398 17.45 -27.15 1.91
N VAL A 399 16.80 -28.22 2.37
CA VAL A 399 16.69 -29.51 1.66
C VAL A 399 15.22 -29.77 1.42
N CYS A 400 14.82 -29.90 0.14
CA CYS A 400 13.46 -30.27 -0.22
C CYS A 400 13.28 -31.79 -0.13
N LYS A 401 12.29 -32.25 0.62
CA LYS A 401 11.81 -33.63 0.51
C LYS A 401 10.73 -33.66 -0.57
N VAL A 402 10.96 -34.38 -1.66
CA VAL A 402 10.09 -34.39 -2.84
C VAL A 402 9.70 -35.81 -3.25
N VAL A 403 8.59 -35.96 -3.95
CA VAL A 403 8.17 -37.26 -4.53
C VAL A 403 8.94 -37.54 -5.81
N GLU A 404 9.34 -38.80 -6.04
CA GLU A 404 10.04 -39.21 -7.26
C GLU A 404 9.22 -38.90 -8.53
N GLY A 405 9.87 -38.32 -9.54
CA GLY A 405 9.27 -37.92 -10.81
C GLY A 405 8.41 -36.64 -10.76
N SER A 406 8.22 -36.05 -9.57
CA SER A 406 7.38 -34.85 -9.38
C SER A 406 7.92 -33.60 -10.07
N TYR A 407 7.07 -32.58 -10.23
CA TYR A 407 7.50 -31.26 -10.69
C TYR A 407 8.52 -30.64 -9.72
N ALA A 408 8.31 -30.81 -8.41
CA ALA A 408 9.19 -30.30 -7.37
C ALA A 408 10.62 -30.87 -7.49
N GLN A 409 10.76 -32.16 -7.80
CA GLN A 409 12.07 -32.77 -8.07
C GLN A 409 12.77 -32.06 -9.25
N LYS A 410 12.09 -31.97 -10.41
CA LYS A 410 12.64 -31.31 -11.61
C LYS A 410 13.01 -29.85 -11.36
N PHE A 411 12.21 -29.15 -10.56
CA PHE A 411 12.48 -27.79 -10.13
C PHE A 411 13.76 -27.70 -9.30
N CYS A 412 13.94 -28.60 -8.32
CA CYS A 412 15.14 -28.63 -7.49
C CYS A 412 16.40 -28.92 -8.33
N GLU A 413 16.34 -29.90 -9.24
CA GLU A 413 17.42 -30.23 -10.17
C GLU A 413 17.82 -29.02 -11.03
N LYS A 414 16.83 -28.35 -11.64
CA LYS A 414 17.06 -27.19 -12.53
C LYS A 414 17.68 -26.00 -11.79
N ASN A 415 17.31 -25.77 -10.54
CA ASN A 415 17.72 -24.58 -9.78
C ASN A 415 18.86 -24.86 -8.78
N GLY A 416 19.43 -26.08 -8.77
CA GLY A 416 20.52 -26.44 -7.87
C GLY A 416 20.13 -26.46 -6.39
N ILE A 417 18.86 -26.69 -6.08
CA ILE A 417 18.36 -26.79 -4.70
C ILE A 417 18.55 -28.24 -4.24
N LYS A 418 19.15 -28.43 -3.05
CA LYS A 418 19.34 -29.78 -2.49
C LYS A 418 17.99 -30.44 -2.22
N PHE A 419 17.85 -31.71 -2.56
CA PHE A 419 16.65 -32.48 -2.31
C PHE A 419 16.94 -33.94 -1.97
N VAL A 420 15.96 -34.61 -1.37
CA VAL A 420 15.91 -36.06 -1.16
C VAL A 420 14.54 -36.59 -1.56
N ILE A 421 14.48 -37.87 -1.94
CA ILE A 421 13.20 -38.53 -2.24
C ILE A 421 12.54 -38.95 -0.92
N GLN A 422 11.22 -38.71 -0.83
CA GLN A 422 10.38 -39.08 0.32
C GLN A 422 10.20 -40.59 0.46
#